data_AF-A0A927SPM1-F1
#
_entry.id   AF-A0A927SPM1-F1
#
_cell.length_a   1.000
_cell.length_b   1.000
_cell.length_c   1.000
_cell.angle_alpha   90.00
_cell.angle_beta   90.00
_cell.angle_gamma   90.00
#
_symmetry.space_group_name_H-M   'P 1'
#
loop_
_entity.id
_entity.type
_entity.pdbx_description
1 polymer ?
#
loop_
_entity_poly.entity_id
_entity_poly.type
_entity_poly.pdbx_seq_one_letter_code
_entity_poly.pdbx_strand_id
1 'polypeptide(L)'
;MNTYLIPREMEDENRFLIFSKMSAIFVLIGIGIGSVLYIPFYILYSALGIAAFNYIGITILVIVTLIFWAMGTFKIPEINAFAIFKKTGGESVYDIYKRVMKFRKTKKIYY
;
A
#
# COMPACT_ATOMS: atom_id res chain seq x y z
N MET A 1 23.61 17.18 -29.05
CA MET A 1 22.21 16.98 -28.64
C MET A 1 22.18 17.07 -27.12
N ASN A 2 21.54 18.10 -26.55
CA ASN A 2 21.37 18.18 -25.10
C ASN A 2 20.35 17.11 -24.69
N THR A 3 20.79 16.08 -23.99
CA THR A 3 19.91 15.12 -23.32
C THR A 3 19.33 15.81 -22.10
N TYR A 4 18.11 16.32 -22.23
CA TYR A 4 17.32 16.65 -21.05
C TYR A 4 17.12 15.37 -20.26
N LEU A 5 17.73 15.25 -19.09
CA LEU A 5 17.39 14.22 -18.13
C LEU A 5 15.95 14.52 -17.70
N ILE A 6 14.99 13.83 -18.31
CA ILE A 6 13.61 13.86 -17.85
C ILE A 6 13.66 13.37 -16.40
N PRO A 7 13.28 14.20 -15.41
CA PRO A 7 13.29 13.78 -14.03
C PRO A 7 12.39 12.56 -13.89
N ARG A 8 12.93 11.49 -13.27
CA ARG A 8 12.31 10.17 -13.32
C ARG A 8 10.94 10.13 -12.63
N GLU A 9 10.68 11.02 -11.66
CA GLU A 9 9.40 11.18 -11.00
C GLU A 9 9.30 12.62 -10.47
N MET A 10 8.31 13.40 -10.93
CA MET A 10 7.97 14.74 -10.41
C MET A 10 6.54 14.78 -9.83
N GLU A 11 5.86 13.64 -9.68
CA GLU A 11 4.43 13.63 -9.32
C GLU A 11 4.18 13.80 -7.80
N ASP A 12 5.20 13.53 -6.97
CA ASP A 12 5.08 13.53 -5.51
C ASP A 12 5.90 14.62 -4.79
N GLU A 13 6.52 15.57 -5.51
CA GLU A 13 7.48 16.55 -4.93
C GLU A 13 6.92 17.46 -3.83
N ASN A 14 5.59 17.57 -3.69
CA ASN A 14 4.95 18.46 -2.69
C ASN A 14 4.02 17.74 -1.70
N ARG A 15 4.07 16.41 -1.59
CA ARG A 15 3.23 15.67 -0.63
C ARG A 15 4.09 15.19 0.54
N PHE A 16 3.57 15.29 1.76
CA PHE A 16 4.18 14.61 2.91
C PHE A 16 4.43 13.15 2.50
N LEU A 17 5.69 12.70 2.50
CA LEU A 17 6.14 11.37 2.04
C LEU A 17 5.36 10.19 2.65
N ILE A 18 4.64 10.45 3.76
CA ILE A 18 3.83 9.53 4.56
C ILE A 18 2.43 9.31 3.93
N PHE A 19 1.93 10.25 3.12
CA PHE A 19 0.58 10.25 2.52
C PHE A 19 0.60 10.54 1.01
N SER A 20 1.09 9.58 0.22
CA SER A 20 0.86 9.55 -1.23
C SER A 20 -0.60 9.17 -1.52
N LYS A 21 -1.12 9.52 -2.71
CA LYS A 21 -2.46 9.07 -3.17
C LYS A 21 -2.60 7.55 -3.08
N MET A 22 -1.49 6.83 -3.29
CA MET A 22 -1.47 5.37 -3.24
C MET A 22 -1.56 4.84 -1.81
N SER A 23 -0.80 5.41 -0.87
CA SER A 23 -0.90 4.99 0.53
C SER A 23 -2.30 5.26 1.10
N ALA A 24 -2.98 6.33 0.65
CA ALA A 24 -4.38 6.58 0.99
C ALA A 24 -5.33 5.47 0.48
N ILE A 25 -5.15 4.99 -0.76
CA ILE A 25 -5.96 3.89 -1.31
C ILE A 25 -5.73 2.60 -0.52
N PHE A 26 -4.47 2.28 -0.20
CA PHE A 26 -4.15 1.10 0.59
C PHE A 26 -4.70 1.20 2.01
N VAL A 27 -4.68 2.37 2.64
CA VAL A 27 -5.36 2.62 3.93
C VAL A 27 -6.86 2.36 3.82
N LEU A 28 -7.53 2.85 2.76
CA LEU A 28 -8.96 2.59 2.55
C LEU A 28 -9.26 1.10 2.39
N ILE A 29 -8.40 0.36 1.67
CA ILE A 29 -8.50 -1.11 1.55
C ILE A 29 -8.29 -1.78 2.91
N GLY A 30 -7.28 -1.33 3.68
CA GLY A 30 -6.99 -1.83 5.02
C GLY A 30 -8.13 -1.59 6.00
N ILE A 31 -8.77 -0.43 5.96
CA ILE A 31 -9.98 -0.11 6.74
C ILE A 31 -11.15 -1.00 6.29
N GLY A 32 -11.33 -1.18 4.98
CA GLY A 32 -12.36 -2.08 4.43
C GLY A 32 -12.21 -3.51 4.95
N ILE A 33 -11.02 -4.11 4.82
CA ILE A 33 -10.75 -5.48 5.28
C ILE A 33 -10.79 -5.55 6.82
N GLY A 34 -10.20 -4.57 7.51
CA GLY A 34 -10.18 -4.50 8.97
C GLY A 34 -11.58 -4.36 9.56
N SER A 35 -12.46 -3.60 8.92
CA SER A 35 -13.86 -3.44 9.35
C SER A 35 -14.67 -4.73 9.22
N VAL A 36 -14.47 -5.51 8.15
CA VAL A 36 -15.09 -6.84 8.00
C VAL A 36 -14.69 -7.78 9.14
N LEU A 37 -13.44 -7.69 9.62
CA LEU A 37 -12.99 -8.45 10.78
C LEU A 37 -13.51 -7.86 12.10
N TYR A 38 -13.60 -6.53 12.23
CA TYR A 38 -14.06 -5.85 13.44
C TYR A 38 -15.56 -6.05 13.73
N ILE A 39 -16.41 -5.95 12.70
CA ILE A 39 -17.88 -5.95 12.85
C ILE A 39 -18.42 -7.18 13.61
N PRO A 40 -17.99 -8.44 13.30
CA PRO A 40 -18.44 -9.62 14.03
C PRO A 40 -18.04 -9.61 15.51
N PHE A 41 -16.81 -9.19 15.82
CA PHE A 41 -16.34 -9.08 17.21
C PHE A 41 -17.12 -8.02 17.98
N TYR A 42 -17.38 -6.88 17.36
CA TYR A 42 -18.18 -5.81 17.97
C TYR A 42 -19.60 -6.28 18.31
N ILE A 43 -20.29 -6.95 17.37
CA ILE A 43 -21.64 -7.47 17.59
C ILE A 43 -21.66 -8.51 18.71
N LEU A 44 -20.69 -9.45 18.71
CA LEU A 44 -20.61 -10.51 19.72
C LEU A 44 -20.35 -9.96 21.13
N TYR A 45 -19.39 -9.05 21.30
CA TYR A 45 -19.05 -8.51 22.62
C TYR A 45 -20.09 -7.51 23.12
N SER A 46 -20.72 -6.75 22.23
CA SER A 46 -21.85 -5.88 22.58
C SER A 46 -23.05 -6.68 23.06
N ALA A 47 -23.31 -7.87 22.50
CA ALA A 47 -24.41 -8.74 22.93
C ALA A 47 -24.16 -9.37 24.32
N LEU A 48 -22.90 -9.59 24.69
CA LEU A 48 -22.50 -10.17 25.98
C LEU A 48 -22.39 -9.12 27.11
N GLY A 49 -22.52 -7.82 26.80
CA GLY A 49 -22.40 -6.73 27.78
C GLY A 49 -20.98 -6.49 28.30
N ILE A 50 -19.97 -7.10 27.68
CA ILE A 50 -18.57 -7.06 28.14
C ILE A 50 -17.83 -5.96 27.36
N ALA A 51 -18.08 -4.71 27.73
CA ALA A 51 -17.52 -3.54 27.06
C ALA A 51 -15.98 -3.51 27.03
N ALA A 52 -15.31 -4.18 27.98
CA ALA A 52 -13.85 -4.24 28.06
C ALA A 52 -13.18 -4.94 26.86
N PHE A 53 -13.88 -5.83 26.15
CA PHE A 53 -13.30 -6.55 25.00
C PHE A 53 -13.38 -5.76 23.68
N ASN A 54 -14.09 -4.63 23.64
CA ASN A 54 -14.18 -3.79 22.44
C ASN A 54 -12.82 -3.24 21.98
N TYR A 55 -11.88 -3.06 22.90
CA TYR A 55 -10.52 -2.60 22.58
C TYR A 55 -9.73 -3.59 21.71
N ILE A 56 -10.03 -4.89 21.78
CA ILE A 56 -9.32 -5.92 20.99
C ILE A 56 -9.67 -5.79 19.51
N GLY A 57 -10.96 -5.61 19.19
CA GLY A 57 -11.40 -5.43 17.81
C GLY A 57 -10.79 -4.17 17.17
N ILE A 58 -10.74 -3.07 17.93
CA ILE A 58 -10.13 -1.81 17.47
C ILE A 58 -8.62 -2.00 17.25
N THR A 59 -7.94 -2.70 18.17
CA THR A 59 -6.50 -2.96 18.06
C THR A 59 -6.17 -3.74 16.79
N ILE A 60 -6.96 -4.77 16.47
CA ILE A 60 -6.81 -5.55 15.23
C ILE A 60 -7.00 -4.65 14.00
N LEU A 61 -8.02 -3.80 13.99
CA LEU A 61 -8.29 -2.88 12.89
C LEU A 61 -7.12 -1.91 12.67
N VAL A 62 -6.54 -1.37 13.73
CA VAL A 62 -5.37 -0.47 13.66
C VAL A 62 -4.16 -1.20 13.09
N ILE A 63 -3.87 -2.42 13.57
CA ILE A 63 -2.74 -3.22 13.09
C ILE A 63 -2.88 -3.54 11.60
N VAL A 64 -4.06 -4.02 11.17
CA VAL A 64 -4.33 -4.33 9.77
C VAL A 64 -4.17 -3.07 8.91
N THR A 65 -4.75 -1.95 9.33
CA THR A 65 -4.67 -0.68 8.59
C THR A 65 -3.21 -0.19 8.47
N LEU A 66 -2.41 -0.34 9.53
CA LEU A 66 -0.99 0.03 9.51
C LEU A 66 -0.16 -0.85 8.56
N ILE A 67 -0.45 -2.16 8.48
CA ILE A 67 0.23 -3.06 7.54
C ILE A 67 -0.08 -2.65 6.10
N PHE A 68 -1.35 -2.38 5.78
CA PHE A 68 -1.74 -1.93 4.45
C PHE A 68 -1.15 -0.55 4.12
N TRP A 69 -1.12 0.37 5.07
CA TRP A 69 -0.45 1.67 4.91
C TRP A 69 1.05 1.51 4.62
N ALA A 70 1.74 0.64 5.36
CA ALA A 70 3.14 0.30 5.14
C ALA A 70 3.37 -0.24 3.73
N MET A 71 2.52 -1.15 3.25
CA MET A 71 2.60 -1.68 1.88
C MET A 71 2.40 -0.61 0.81
N GLY A 72 1.53 0.38 1.07
CA GLY A 72 1.29 1.50 0.16
C GLY A 72 2.35 2.60 0.19
N THR A 73 3.18 2.64 1.24
CA THR A 73 4.18 3.69 1.48
C THR A 73 5.61 3.22 1.18
N PHE A 74 5.93 1.97 1.48
CA PHE A 74 7.28 1.46 1.25
C PHE A 74 7.55 1.21 -0.24
N LYS A 75 8.56 1.90 -0.75
CA LYS A 75 9.16 1.62 -2.06
C LYS A 75 10.03 0.37 -1.98
N ILE A 76 10.26 -0.28 -3.12
CA ILE A 76 11.10 -1.47 -3.15
C ILE A 76 12.56 -1.07 -2.88
N PRO A 77 13.21 -1.69 -1.87
CA PRO A 77 14.60 -1.36 -1.55
C PRO A 77 15.52 -1.81 -2.69
N GLU A 78 16.49 -0.95 -3.02
CA GLU A 78 17.59 -1.28 -3.93
C GLU A 78 18.55 -2.26 -3.25
N ILE A 79 18.27 -3.56 -3.39
CA ILE A 79 19.14 -4.62 -2.88
C ILE A 79 19.94 -5.21 -4.05
N ASN A 80 21.26 -5.04 -4.01
CA ASN A 80 22.19 -5.52 -5.05
C ASN A 80 22.27 -7.06 -5.15
N ALA A 81 21.72 -7.79 -4.18
CA ALA A 81 21.77 -9.24 -4.13
C ALA A 81 20.88 -9.95 -5.18
N PHE A 82 19.83 -9.29 -5.68
CA PHE A 82 18.96 -9.89 -6.70
C PHE A 82 18.77 -8.95 -7.89
N ALA A 83 18.92 -9.50 -9.11
CA ALA A 83 18.75 -8.75 -10.36
C ALA A 83 17.35 -8.14 -10.55
N ILE A 84 16.34 -8.69 -9.87
CA ILE A 84 14.97 -8.18 -9.87
C ILE A 84 14.92 -6.86 -9.11
N PHE A 85 15.40 -6.82 -7.87
CA PHE A 85 15.46 -5.61 -7.04
C PHE A 85 16.41 -4.54 -7.58
N LYS A 86 17.44 -4.93 -8.35
CA LYS A 86 18.30 -3.97 -9.06
C LYS A 86 17.61 -3.27 -10.24
N LYS A 87 16.68 -3.96 -10.92
CA LYS A 87 15.94 -3.41 -12.08
C LYS A 87 14.68 -2.64 -11.68
N THR A 88 14.11 -2.94 -10.52
CA THR A 88 12.87 -2.33 -10.02
C THR A 88 13.08 -1.57 -8.69
N GLY A 89 14.33 -1.31 -8.32
CA GLY A 89 14.66 -0.60 -7.09
C GLY A 89 14.34 0.89 -7.23
N GLY A 90 13.80 1.46 -6.15
CA GLY A 90 13.32 2.85 -6.14
C GLY A 90 11.95 3.05 -6.80
N GLU A 91 11.41 2.05 -7.52
CA GLU A 91 10.03 2.08 -8.04
C GLU A 91 9.01 1.70 -6.94
N SER A 92 7.80 2.24 -7.05
CA SER A 92 6.69 1.84 -6.17
C SER A 92 6.18 0.44 -6.56
N VAL A 93 5.75 -0.35 -5.56
CA VAL A 93 5.14 -1.68 -5.80
C VAL A 93 3.91 -1.58 -6.71
N TYR A 94 3.18 -0.47 -6.61
CA TYR A 94 1.99 -0.21 -7.40
C TYR A 94 2.31 0.00 -8.89
N ASP A 95 3.38 0.73 -9.22
CA ASP A 95 3.75 0.97 -10.61
C ASP A 95 4.19 -0.32 -11.31
N ILE A 96 4.88 -1.20 -10.58
CA ILE A 96 5.21 -2.54 -11.06
C ILE A 96 3.92 -3.34 -11.32
N TYR A 97 2.98 -3.35 -10.37
CA TYR A 97 1.69 -4.02 -10.54
C TYR A 97 0.93 -3.48 -11.76
N LYS A 98 0.88 -2.16 -11.95
CA LYS A 98 0.22 -1.51 -13.09
C LYS A 98 0.90 -1.87 -14.41
N ARG A 99 2.24 -1.86 -14.47
CA ARG A 99 3.02 -2.27 -15.64
C ARG A 99 2.75 -3.73 -15.99
N VAL A 100 2.70 -4.62 -15.00
CA VAL A 100 2.35 -6.04 -15.17
C VAL A 100 0.92 -6.21 -15.67
N MET A 101 -0.06 -5.54 -15.07
CA MET A 101 -1.47 -5.63 -15.50
C MET A 101 -1.67 -5.10 -16.92
N LYS A 102 -1.00 -4.00 -17.27
CA LYS A 102 -1.04 -3.42 -18.62
C LYS A 102 -0.35 -4.35 -19.62
N PHE A 103 0.78 -4.93 -19.28
CA PHE A 103 1.47 -5.95 -20.07
C PHE A 103 0.57 -7.18 -20.32
N ARG A 104 -0.14 -7.68 -19.31
CA ARG A 104 -1.09 -8.80 -19.47
C ARG A 104 -2.21 -8.48 -20.46
N LYS A 105 -2.68 -7.23 -20.52
CA LYS A 105 -3.76 -6.80 -21.44
C LYS A 105 -3.29 -6.51 -22.87
N THR A 106 -2.13 -5.89 -23.02
CA THR A 106 -1.66 -5.37 -24.33
C THR A 106 -0.52 -6.18 -24.95
N LYS A 107 0.09 -7.09 -24.18
CA LYS A 107 1.32 -7.83 -24.51
C LYS A 107 2.51 -6.97 -24.96
N LYS A 108 2.46 -5.66 -24.71
CA LYS A 108 3.53 -4.71 -25.03
C LYS A 108 4.26 -4.34 -23.74
N ILE A 109 5.58 -4.40 -23.78
CA ILE A 109 6.45 -4.00 -22.67
C ILE A 109 6.55 -2.47 -22.74
N TYR A 110 6.01 -1.80 -21.72
CA TYR A 110 6.16 -0.36 -21.54
C TYR A 110 7.21 -0.14 -20.45
N TYR A 111 8.32 0.48 -20.84
CA TYR A 111 9.34 0.97 -19.90
C TYR A 111 8.81 2.21 -19.18
#